data_AF-A0A2M7NZT2-F1
#
_entry.id   AF-A0A2M7NZT2-F1
#
_cell.length_a   1.000
_cell.length_b   1.000
_cell.length_c   1.000
_cell.angle_alpha   90.00
_cell.angle_beta   90.00
_cell.angle_gamma   90.00
#
_symmetry.space_group_name_H-M   'P 1'
#
loop_
_entity.id
_entity.type
_entity.pdbx_description
1 polymer ?
#
loop_
_entity_poly.entity_id
_entity_poly.type
_entity_poly.pdbx_seq_one_letter_code
_entity_poly.pdbx_strand_id
1 'polypeptide(L)'
;MQTENNLTNYIKDLSVLVNQSAINEGYDSLLKNKIKETCSFLATIIDNKDAYQEGHAQRKAAYAESLASYLGLNEAQQETVALAALLHDIGKLVVESELLLKPGILSAEELKTIKKHPLLSERILMSVGFPWDLLCAVRSHHECPKGSGYPDGLHGNEIPVEAKIIKIIDAFGAMTDNRPYRKALSINESIDELKKERGIGFDGDITDVFIKMIQEKGLNRIDDIIKSFPITPRKKILVVDDDPFICDVIGIGLEKENFDVFTASCGAEALRKAYYVLPNLIILDIMLPDMNGYEICKRLSMDPRTSGVPILVLTVRDISEEVIAFENGAVDFINKPFELSNLLAHINAHLKRFDQTMVLNPLTGLPGRTIIDAEIKKRLANVEKPFALMCIDINGLKAFNDFYGFLQGDKVITLVAEILTKCVETGFIGHNGGDDFVVLLTPEIIDMVCQKIVSLFDEKIQELYHPVDKERHKKEGIGLNVNPTLTISIGVTINNEKQSFKRPLDIFDAASEMMEHAKSLHGSGYYKKAEGG
;
A
#
# COMPACT_ATOMS: atom_id res chain seq x y z
N MET A 1 -15.65 18.26 -4.86
CA MET A 1 -15.04 19.10 -5.93
C MET A 1 -13.75 18.53 -6.51
N GLN A 2 -12.60 18.47 -5.79
CA GLN A 2 -11.34 17.96 -6.37
C GLN A 2 -11.37 16.44 -6.65
N THR A 3 -11.95 15.65 -5.73
CA THR A 3 -12.11 14.19 -5.88
C THR A 3 -13.12 13.78 -6.97
N GLU A 4 -14.18 14.57 -7.16
CA GLU A 4 -15.20 14.34 -8.20
C GLU A 4 -14.68 14.67 -9.61
N ASN A 5 -13.87 15.73 -9.73
CA ASN A 5 -13.17 16.05 -10.98
C ASN A 5 -12.18 14.94 -11.35
N ASN A 6 -11.47 14.39 -10.36
CA ASN A 6 -10.56 13.28 -10.59
C ASN A 6 -11.30 12.00 -11.03
N LEU A 7 -12.40 11.63 -10.38
CA LEU A 7 -13.19 10.45 -10.77
C LEU A 7 -13.72 10.55 -12.22
N THR A 8 -14.16 11.75 -12.62
CA THR A 8 -14.64 12.01 -13.98
C THR A 8 -13.53 11.81 -15.01
N ASN A 9 -12.30 12.22 -14.69
CA ASN A 9 -11.13 12.00 -15.54
C ASN A 9 -10.80 10.49 -15.65
N TYR A 10 -10.81 9.74 -14.54
CA TYR A 10 -10.55 8.30 -14.56
C TYR A 10 -11.58 7.50 -15.38
N ILE A 11 -12.88 7.85 -15.29
CA ILE A 11 -13.93 7.22 -16.10
C ILE A 11 -13.72 7.52 -17.60
N LYS A 12 -13.30 8.75 -17.92
CA LYS A 12 -13.00 9.16 -19.30
C LYS A 12 -11.79 8.42 -19.86
N ASP A 13 -10.72 8.31 -19.08
CA ASP A 13 -9.50 7.58 -19.46
C ASP A 13 -9.80 6.09 -19.67
N LEU A 14 -10.56 5.48 -18.76
CA LEU A 14 -10.98 4.09 -18.90
C LEU A 14 -11.82 3.89 -20.18
N SER A 15 -12.69 4.85 -20.51
CA SER A 15 -13.47 4.79 -21.75
C SER A 15 -12.60 4.82 -23.00
N VAL A 16 -11.54 5.65 -23.00
CA VAL A 16 -10.57 5.67 -24.11
C VAL A 16 -9.88 4.33 -24.24
N LEU A 17 -9.39 3.75 -23.14
CA LEU A 17 -8.67 2.48 -23.14
C LEU A 17 -9.55 1.32 -23.61
N VAL A 18 -10.79 1.23 -23.10
CA VAL A 18 -11.73 0.17 -23.46
C VAL A 18 -12.11 0.27 -24.95
N ASN A 19 -12.42 1.47 -25.45
CA ASN A 19 -12.71 1.67 -26.86
C ASN A 19 -11.51 1.37 -27.78
N GLN A 20 -10.28 1.70 -27.36
CA GLN A 20 -9.07 1.31 -28.08
C GLN A 20 -8.88 -0.21 -28.14
N SER A 21 -9.23 -0.92 -27.06
CA SER A 21 -9.13 -2.39 -27.01
C SER A 21 -10.13 -3.08 -27.94
N ALA A 22 -11.30 -2.47 -28.16
CA ALA A 22 -12.31 -2.99 -29.08
C ALA A 22 -11.94 -2.79 -30.57
N ILE A 23 -11.09 -1.81 -30.89
CA ILE A 23 -10.66 -1.49 -32.27
C ILE A 23 -9.46 -2.34 -32.69
N ASN A 24 -8.57 -2.66 -31.75
CA ASN A 24 -7.37 -3.46 -32.02
C ASN A 24 -7.69 -4.95 -31.84
N GLU A 25 -8.17 -5.61 -32.89
CA GLU A 25 -8.19 -7.08 -32.98
C GLU A 25 -6.75 -7.62 -33.08
N GLY A 26 -6.03 -7.59 -31.96
CA GLY A 26 -4.63 -7.96 -31.86
C GLY A 26 -4.13 -7.67 -30.46
N TYR A 27 -3.98 -8.73 -29.67
CA TYR A 27 -3.59 -8.72 -28.25
C TYR A 27 -2.44 -7.76 -27.94
N ASP A 28 -2.76 -6.58 -27.39
CA ASP A 28 -1.80 -5.80 -26.65
C ASP A 28 -1.99 -6.08 -25.15
N SER A 29 -1.16 -6.96 -24.61
CA SER A 29 -1.11 -7.26 -23.17
C SER A 29 -0.92 -5.99 -22.35
N LEU A 30 -0.26 -4.97 -22.91
CA LEU A 30 -0.06 -3.68 -22.24
C LEU A 30 -1.39 -2.94 -22.07
N LEU A 31 -2.23 -2.90 -23.11
CA LEU A 31 -3.54 -2.24 -23.04
C LEU A 31 -4.48 -2.97 -22.08
N LYS A 32 -4.49 -4.30 -22.11
CA LYS A 32 -5.25 -5.11 -21.13
C LYS A 32 -4.80 -4.84 -19.70
N ASN A 33 -3.49 -4.74 -19.46
CA ASN A 33 -2.95 -4.41 -18.15
C ASN A 33 -3.34 -2.98 -17.72
N LYS A 34 -3.25 -1.99 -18.60
CA LYS A 34 -3.69 -0.60 -18.31
C LYS A 34 -5.17 -0.53 -17.95
N ILE A 35 -6.03 -1.31 -18.61
CA ILE A 35 -7.45 -1.42 -18.25
C ILE A 35 -7.59 -2.01 -16.84
N LYS A 36 -6.96 -3.16 -16.56
CA LYS A 36 -7.01 -3.83 -15.25
C LYS A 36 -6.50 -2.95 -14.12
N GLU A 37 -5.39 -2.23 -14.32
CA GLU A 37 -4.83 -1.29 -13.36
C GLU A 37 -5.78 -0.14 -13.06
N THR A 38 -6.36 0.47 -14.10
CA THR A 38 -7.33 1.56 -13.96
C THR A 38 -8.59 1.09 -13.23
N CYS A 39 -9.10 -0.10 -13.58
CA CYS A 39 -10.23 -0.73 -12.88
C CYS A 39 -9.91 -1.02 -11.41
N SER A 40 -8.69 -1.50 -11.12
CA SER A 40 -8.24 -1.78 -9.75
C SER A 40 -8.14 -0.51 -8.92
N PHE A 41 -7.70 0.60 -9.51
CA PHE A 41 -7.67 1.89 -8.83
C PHE A 41 -9.08 2.43 -8.54
N LEU A 42 -10.01 2.35 -9.50
CA LEU A 42 -11.41 2.70 -9.28
C LEU A 42 -12.03 1.84 -8.17
N ALA A 43 -11.68 0.55 -8.12
CA ALA A 43 -12.10 -0.35 -7.06
C ALA A 43 -11.61 0.10 -5.66
N THR A 44 -10.36 0.57 -5.55
CA THR A 44 -9.84 1.14 -4.30
C THR A 44 -10.60 2.41 -3.88
N ILE A 45 -11.04 3.24 -4.82
CA ILE A 45 -11.89 4.40 -4.51
C ILE A 45 -13.25 3.95 -3.95
N ILE A 46 -13.84 2.90 -4.53
CA ILE A 46 -15.11 2.32 -4.06
C ILE A 46 -14.94 1.76 -2.65
N ASP A 47 -13.90 0.96 -2.40
CA ASP A 47 -13.60 0.37 -1.09
C ASP A 47 -13.41 1.45 0.00
N ASN A 48 -12.72 2.54 -0.33
CA ASN A 48 -12.55 3.70 0.58
C ASN A 48 -13.87 4.39 0.93
N LYS A 49 -14.84 4.42 0.01
CA LYS A 49 -16.14 5.05 0.24
C LYS A 49 -17.03 4.23 1.17
N ASP A 50 -16.92 2.90 1.10
CA ASP A 50 -17.70 1.96 1.90
C ASP A 50 -17.06 1.62 3.27
N ALA A 51 -15.95 2.28 3.65
CA ALA A 51 -15.19 2.05 4.88
C ALA A 51 -14.67 0.60 5.05
N TYR A 52 -14.37 -0.11 3.95
CA TYR A 52 -13.80 -1.46 3.96
C TYR A 52 -12.26 -1.44 4.01
N GLN A 53 -11.67 -2.62 4.28
CA GLN A 53 -10.22 -2.82 4.32
C GLN A 53 -9.60 -2.69 2.91
N GLU A 54 -8.41 -2.09 2.84
CA GLU A 54 -7.62 -1.94 1.61
C GLU A 54 -7.44 -3.30 0.89
N GLY A 55 -7.62 -3.31 -0.44
CA GLY A 55 -7.42 -4.49 -1.29
C GLY A 55 -8.62 -5.47 -1.35
N HIS A 56 -9.76 -5.15 -0.76
CA HIS A 56 -10.92 -6.05 -0.67
C HIS A 56 -11.52 -6.38 -2.04
N ALA A 57 -11.75 -5.39 -2.90
CA ALA A 57 -12.29 -5.62 -4.23
C ALA A 57 -11.35 -6.50 -5.10
N GLN A 58 -10.04 -6.30 -4.98
CA GLN A 58 -9.02 -7.07 -5.70
C GLN A 58 -8.97 -8.52 -5.21
N ARG A 59 -9.10 -8.77 -3.90
CA ARG A 59 -9.25 -10.13 -3.35
C ARG A 59 -10.47 -10.83 -3.93
N LYS A 60 -11.62 -10.16 -3.95
CA LYS A 60 -12.86 -10.71 -4.54
C LYS A 60 -12.67 -11.06 -6.01
N ALA A 61 -12.00 -10.21 -6.78
CA ALA A 61 -11.71 -10.47 -8.19
C ALA A 61 -10.84 -11.73 -8.41
N ALA A 62 -9.81 -11.91 -7.59
CA ALA A 62 -8.93 -13.07 -7.67
C ALA A 62 -9.65 -14.38 -7.28
N TYR A 63 -10.53 -14.33 -6.28
CA TYR A 63 -11.43 -15.46 -5.96
C TYR A 63 -12.36 -15.78 -7.14
N ALA A 64 -12.85 -14.76 -7.83
CA ALA A 64 -13.81 -14.90 -8.91
C ALA A 64 -13.19 -15.55 -10.14
N GLU A 65 -11.99 -15.10 -10.51
CA GLU A 65 -11.19 -15.71 -11.56
C GLU A 65 -10.84 -17.17 -11.23
N SER A 66 -10.40 -17.44 -9.99
CA SER A 66 -10.09 -18.80 -9.54
C SER A 66 -11.29 -19.73 -9.60
N LEU A 67 -12.47 -19.27 -9.15
CA LEU A 67 -13.70 -20.04 -9.19
C LEU A 67 -14.16 -20.28 -10.63
N ALA A 68 -14.08 -19.26 -11.50
CA ALA A 68 -14.37 -19.37 -12.93
C ALA A 68 -13.49 -20.43 -13.61
N SER A 69 -12.20 -20.45 -13.27
CA SER A 69 -11.26 -21.47 -13.75
C SER A 69 -11.64 -22.88 -13.27
N TYR A 70 -12.02 -23.04 -12.00
CA TYR A 70 -12.48 -24.33 -11.43
C TYR A 70 -13.78 -24.84 -12.07
N LEU A 71 -14.64 -23.92 -12.53
CA LEU A 71 -15.86 -24.23 -13.27
C LEU A 71 -15.59 -24.59 -14.74
N GLY A 72 -14.34 -24.47 -15.21
CA GLY A 72 -13.97 -24.75 -16.59
C GLY A 72 -14.38 -23.66 -17.59
N LEU A 73 -14.61 -22.43 -17.13
CA LEU A 73 -14.88 -21.29 -18.01
C LEU A 73 -13.63 -20.96 -18.84
N ASN A 74 -13.82 -20.44 -20.05
CA ASN A 74 -12.69 -20.05 -20.90
C ASN A 74 -12.00 -18.77 -20.39
N GLU A 75 -10.81 -18.46 -20.90
CA GLU A 75 -10.01 -17.30 -20.46
C GLU A 75 -10.75 -15.96 -20.59
N ALA A 76 -11.54 -15.77 -21.65
CA ALA A 76 -12.31 -14.53 -21.85
C ALA A 76 -13.39 -14.38 -20.77
N GLN A 77 -14.10 -15.47 -20.45
CA GLN A 77 -15.09 -15.48 -19.37
C GLN A 77 -14.45 -15.29 -17.99
N GLN A 78 -13.29 -15.91 -17.74
CA GLN A 78 -12.52 -15.69 -16.50
C GLN A 78 -12.15 -14.21 -16.34
N GLU A 79 -11.68 -13.56 -17.42
CA GLU A 79 -11.35 -12.14 -17.44
C GLU A 79 -12.59 -11.25 -17.22
N THR A 80 -13.72 -11.57 -17.86
CA THR A 80 -15.00 -10.90 -17.64
C THR A 80 -15.44 -10.98 -16.18
N VAL A 81 -15.37 -12.17 -15.57
CA VAL A 81 -15.72 -12.40 -14.16
C VAL A 81 -14.83 -11.56 -13.24
N ALA A 82 -13.52 -11.54 -13.47
CA ALA A 82 -12.58 -10.78 -12.65
C ALA A 82 -12.85 -9.27 -12.72
N LEU A 83 -13.05 -8.72 -13.91
CA LEU A 83 -13.36 -7.30 -14.10
C LEU A 83 -14.74 -6.93 -13.53
N ALA A 84 -15.75 -7.79 -13.72
CA ALA A 84 -17.07 -7.59 -13.13
C ALA A 84 -17.00 -7.62 -11.59
N ALA A 85 -16.23 -8.54 -11.01
CA ALA A 85 -16.00 -8.60 -9.56
C ALA A 85 -15.26 -7.36 -9.02
N LEU A 86 -14.36 -6.74 -9.77
CA LEU A 86 -13.73 -5.47 -9.37
C LEU A 86 -14.73 -4.30 -9.36
N LEU A 87 -15.63 -4.26 -10.35
CA LEU A 87 -16.43 -3.06 -10.65
C LEU A 87 -17.91 -3.17 -10.27
N HIS A 88 -18.39 -4.32 -9.77
CA HIS A 88 -19.82 -4.54 -9.51
C HIS A 88 -20.48 -3.46 -8.65
N ASP A 89 -19.72 -2.86 -7.73
CA ASP A 89 -20.18 -1.85 -6.78
C ASP A 89 -19.90 -0.40 -7.19
N ILE A 90 -19.42 -0.13 -8.42
CA ILE A 90 -19.08 1.24 -8.86
C ILE A 90 -20.27 2.22 -8.78
N GLY A 91 -21.49 1.73 -8.90
CA GLY A 91 -22.72 2.50 -8.72
C GLY A 91 -22.88 3.10 -7.32
N LYS A 92 -22.20 2.57 -6.30
CA LYS A 92 -22.19 3.16 -4.93
C LYS A 92 -21.49 4.51 -4.87
N LEU A 93 -20.66 4.86 -5.86
CA LEU A 93 -20.05 6.18 -5.96
C LEU A 93 -21.09 7.31 -6.12
N VAL A 94 -22.29 6.99 -6.59
CA VAL A 94 -23.39 7.96 -6.77
C VAL A 94 -24.34 7.98 -5.56
N VAL A 95 -24.18 7.06 -4.60
CA VAL A 95 -24.98 7.02 -3.36
C VAL A 95 -24.34 7.92 -2.30
N GLU A 96 -25.12 8.73 -1.57
CA GLU A 96 -24.60 9.61 -0.51
C GLU A 96 -23.87 8.82 0.59
N SER A 97 -22.68 9.27 0.99
CA SER A 97 -21.84 8.56 1.98
C SER A 97 -22.50 8.45 3.35
N GLU A 98 -23.31 9.44 3.74
CA GLU A 98 -24.08 9.42 4.99
C GLU A 98 -25.08 8.25 5.04
N LEU A 99 -25.61 7.85 3.88
CA LEU A 99 -26.52 6.71 3.76
C LEU A 99 -25.77 5.38 3.81
N LEU A 100 -24.59 5.30 3.19
CA LEU A 100 -23.75 4.10 3.17
C LEU A 100 -23.18 3.79 4.57
N LEU A 101 -22.85 4.82 5.35
CA LEU A 101 -22.20 4.71 6.67
C LEU A 101 -23.18 4.82 7.84
N LYS A 102 -24.50 4.83 7.59
CA LYS A 102 -25.51 5.05 8.62
C LYS A 102 -25.49 3.93 9.69
N PRO A 103 -25.32 4.26 10.98
CA PRO A 103 -25.42 3.27 12.05
C PRO A 103 -26.88 2.84 12.26
N GLY A 104 -27.13 1.52 12.24
CA GLY A 104 -28.45 0.93 12.52
C GLY A 104 -29.19 0.38 11.29
N ILE A 105 -30.46 0.04 11.45
CA ILE A 105 -31.28 -0.54 10.38
C ILE A 105 -31.72 0.57 9.41
N LEU A 106 -31.47 0.37 8.11
CA LEU A 106 -31.95 1.25 7.05
C LEU A 106 -33.47 1.16 6.91
N SER A 107 -34.13 2.29 6.69
CA SER A 107 -35.54 2.32 6.33
C SER A 107 -35.78 1.70 4.94
N ALA A 108 -37.03 1.37 4.63
CA ALA A 108 -37.38 0.76 3.33
C ALA A 108 -37.01 1.65 2.13
N GLU A 109 -37.16 2.97 2.24
CA GLU A 109 -36.79 3.94 1.20
C GLU A 109 -35.27 4.08 1.04
N GLU A 110 -34.54 4.06 2.15
CA GLU A 110 -33.07 4.07 2.19
C GLU A 110 -32.49 2.80 1.54
N LEU A 111 -33.02 1.63 1.91
CA LEU A 111 -32.63 0.36 1.32
C LEU A 111 -32.95 0.30 -0.18
N LYS A 112 -34.10 0.83 -0.59
CA LYS A 112 -34.49 0.94 -2.01
C LYS A 112 -33.53 1.83 -2.79
N THR A 113 -32.92 2.82 -2.15
CA THR A 113 -31.91 3.69 -2.78
C THR A 113 -30.59 2.95 -2.97
N ILE A 114 -30.10 2.24 -1.95
CA ILE A 114 -28.89 1.42 -2.06
C ILE A 114 -29.06 0.31 -3.10
N LYS A 115 -30.23 -0.37 -3.14
CA LYS A 115 -30.52 -1.44 -4.11
C LYS A 115 -30.52 -1.00 -5.59
N LYS A 116 -30.41 0.31 -5.88
CA LYS A 116 -30.23 0.81 -7.24
C LYS A 116 -28.79 0.72 -7.73
N HIS A 117 -27.80 0.45 -6.87
CA HIS A 117 -26.40 0.43 -7.27
C HIS A 117 -26.08 -0.52 -8.44
N PRO A 118 -26.72 -1.71 -8.63
CA PRO A 118 -26.39 -2.55 -9.78
C PRO A 118 -26.79 -1.90 -11.11
N LEU A 119 -27.95 -1.20 -11.14
CA LEU A 119 -28.43 -0.45 -12.30
C LEU A 119 -27.54 0.77 -12.59
N LEU A 120 -27.01 1.40 -11.55
CA LEU A 120 -26.09 2.52 -11.68
C LEU A 120 -24.71 2.06 -12.15
N SER A 121 -24.22 0.93 -11.63
CA SER A 121 -22.99 0.29 -12.06
C SER A 121 -23.04 -0.05 -13.54
N GLU A 122 -24.12 -0.72 -13.99
CA GLU A 122 -24.36 -1.00 -15.41
C GLU A 122 -24.30 0.28 -16.25
N ARG A 123 -25.02 1.33 -15.85
CA ARG A 123 -25.07 2.59 -16.60
C ARG A 123 -23.69 3.24 -16.75
N ILE A 124 -22.90 3.27 -15.69
CA ILE A 124 -21.54 3.83 -15.69
C ILE A 124 -20.64 3.00 -16.61
N LEU A 125 -20.66 1.67 -16.47
CA LEU A 125 -19.80 0.78 -17.25
C LEU A 125 -20.20 0.74 -18.73
N MET A 126 -21.49 0.89 -19.02
CA MET A 126 -22.01 1.04 -20.37
C MET A 126 -21.50 2.32 -21.02
N SER A 127 -21.44 3.45 -20.29
CA SER A 127 -20.89 4.69 -20.86
C SER A 127 -19.39 4.65 -21.06
N VAL A 128 -18.68 3.77 -20.34
CA VAL A 128 -17.26 3.49 -20.57
C VAL A 128 -17.05 2.67 -21.85
N GLY A 129 -17.99 1.77 -22.18
CA GLY A 129 -17.94 0.91 -23.37
C GLY A 129 -17.58 -0.55 -23.08
N PHE A 130 -17.77 -1.02 -21.83
CA PHE A 130 -17.50 -2.42 -21.50
C PHE A 130 -18.45 -3.39 -22.23
N PRO A 131 -18.02 -4.64 -22.50
CA PRO A 131 -18.83 -5.63 -23.20
C PRO A 131 -20.13 -5.98 -22.46
N TRP A 132 -21.16 -6.33 -23.23
CA TRP A 132 -22.50 -6.66 -22.73
C TRP A 132 -22.49 -7.72 -21.62
N ASP A 133 -21.69 -8.77 -21.77
CA ASP A 133 -21.61 -9.86 -20.79
C ASP A 133 -21.12 -9.38 -19.41
N LEU A 134 -20.19 -8.41 -19.38
CA LEU A 134 -19.73 -7.77 -18.15
C LEU A 134 -20.85 -6.93 -17.52
N LEU A 135 -21.60 -6.20 -18.34
CA LEU A 135 -22.73 -5.38 -17.89
C LEU A 135 -23.83 -6.26 -17.27
N CYS A 136 -24.15 -7.40 -17.89
CA CYS A 136 -25.08 -8.38 -17.34
C CYS A 136 -24.59 -8.96 -16.01
N ALA A 137 -23.31 -9.33 -15.91
CA ALA A 137 -22.71 -9.85 -14.69
C ALA A 137 -22.85 -8.85 -13.52
N VAL A 138 -22.50 -7.58 -13.78
CA VAL A 138 -22.58 -6.50 -12.79
C VAL A 138 -24.03 -6.12 -12.47
N ARG A 139 -24.95 -6.14 -13.42
CA ARG A 139 -26.36 -5.82 -13.13
C ARG A 139 -27.00 -6.87 -12.24
N SER A 140 -26.71 -8.15 -12.49
CA SER A 140 -27.42 -9.29 -11.89
C SER A 140 -26.73 -9.91 -10.68
N HIS A 141 -25.63 -9.34 -10.17
CA HIS A 141 -24.87 -9.94 -9.06
C HIS A 141 -25.65 -10.09 -7.73
N HIS A 142 -26.77 -9.39 -7.57
CA HIS A 142 -27.69 -9.58 -6.42
C HIS A 142 -28.88 -10.49 -6.70
N GLU A 143 -28.99 -11.08 -7.89
CA GLU A 143 -30.04 -12.05 -8.22
C GLU A 143 -29.90 -13.35 -7.42
N CYS A 144 -30.99 -14.04 -7.14
CA CYS A 144 -30.97 -15.28 -6.35
C CYS A 144 -31.64 -16.39 -7.17
N PRO A 145 -31.15 -17.65 -7.15
CA PRO A 145 -31.77 -18.72 -7.93
C PRO A 145 -33.27 -18.93 -7.71
N LYS A 146 -33.77 -18.60 -6.51
CA LYS A 146 -35.22 -18.61 -6.18
C LYS A 146 -36.02 -17.38 -6.65
N GLY A 147 -35.38 -16.40 -7.29
CA GLY A 147 -35.98 -15.12 -7.74
C GLY A 147 -36.31 -14.13 -6.63
N SER A 148 -35.77 -14.32 -5.42
CA SER A 148 -35.87 -13.35 -4.32
C SER A 148 -34.85 -12.21 -4.41
N GLY A 149 -34.02 -12.22 -5.46
CA GLY A 149 -32.97 -11.23 -5.71
C GLY A 149 -33.49 -9.97 -6.40
N TYR A 150 -32.55 -9.12 -6.83
CA TYR A 150 -32.82 -7.86 -7.51
C TYR A 150 -31.65 -7.55 -8.48
N PRO A 151 -31.83 -6.68 -9.49
CA PRO A 151 -32.98 -5.80 -9.75
C PRO A 151 -34.17 -6.42 -10.51
N ASP A 152 -33.98 -7.51 -11.24
CA ASP A 152 -34.91 -8.06 -12.22
C ASP A 152 -35.69 -9.29 -11.71
N GLY A 153 -35.22 -9.94 -10.63
CA GLY A 153 -35.88 -11.11 -10.04
C GLY A 153 -35.68 -12.38 -10.85
N LEU A 154 -34.50 -12.52 -11.48
CA LEU A 154 -34.15 -13.65 -12.35
C LEU A 154 -34.09 -14.98 -11.58
N HIS A 155 -34.41 -16.08 -12.25
CA HIS A 155 -34.44 -17.41 -11.65
C HIS A 155 -33.41 -18.36 -12.27
N GLY A 156 -32.77 -19.18 -11.43
CA GLY A 156 -31.93 -20.31 -11.87
C GLY A 156 -30.97 -19.97 -13.01
N ASN A 157 -31.26 -20.47 -14.21
CA ASN A 157 -30.41 -20.33 -15.40
C ASN A 157 -30.57 -19.00 -16.16
N GLU A 158 -31.53 -18.16 -15.76
CA GLU A 158 -31.66 -16.79 -16.30
C GLU A 158 -30.57 -15.87 -15.75
N ILE A 159 -29.97 -16.22 -14.61
CA ILE A 159 -28.88 -15.46 -14.00
C ILE A 159 -27.57 -15.84 -14.72
N PRO A 160 -26.79 -14.86 -15.24
CA PRO A 160 -25.48 -15.12 -15.83
C PRO A 160 -24.56 -15.87 -14.87
N VAL A 161 -23.75 -16.79 -15.40
CA VAL A 161 -22.83 -17.60 -14.57
C VAL A 161 -21.85 -16.70 -13.81
N GLU A 162 -21.42 -15.62 -14.44
CA GLU A 162 -20.52 -14.61 -13.90
C GLU A 162 -21.15 -13.89 -12.69
N ALA A 163 -22.43 -13.53 -12.77
CA ALA A 163 -23.18 -12.92 -11.67
C ALA A 163 -23.31 -13.88 -10.46
N LYS A 164 -23.56 -15.16 -10.73
CA LYS A 164 -23.63 -16.19 -9.67
C LYS A 164 -22.29 -16.36 -8.94
N ILE A 165 -21.18 -16.30 -9.68
CA ILE A 165 -19.82 -16.35 -9.12
C ILE A 165 -19.56 -15.12 -8.24
N ILE A 166 -19.87 -13.92 -8.71
CA ILE A 166 -19.68 -12.68 -7.93
C ILE A 166 -20.49 -12.73 -6.63
N LYS A 167 -21.75 -13.20 -6.70
CA LYS A 167 -22.63 -13.27 -5.54
C LYS A 167 -22.08 -14.14 -4.41
N ILE A 168 -21.62 -15.35 -4.72
CA ILE A 168 -21.11 -16.26 -3.68
C ILE A 168 -19.83 -15.71 -3.06
N ILE A 169 -19.00 -15.04 -3.85
CA ILE A 169 -17.75 -14.43 -3.38
C ILE A 169 -18.01 -13.20 -2.53
N ASP A 170 -18.94 -12.35 -2.93
CA ASP A 170 -19.31 -11.17 -2.15
C ASP A 170 -19.94 -11.58 -0.81
N ALA A 171 -20.80 -12.61 -0.81
CA ALA A 171 -21.35 -13.17 0.42
C ALA A 171 -20.26 -13.79 1.30
N PHE A 172 -19.34 -14.57 0.72
CA PHE A 172 -18.24 -15.18 1.47
C PHE A 172 -17.31 -14.13 2.07
N GLY A 173 -16.88 -13.13 1.30
CA GLY A 173 -16.10 -11.99 1.78
C GLY A 173 -16.81 -11.25 2.90
N ALA A 174 -18.10 -10.94 2.72
CA ALA A 174 -18.93 -10.31 3.74
C ALA A 174 -19.02 -11.12 5.05
N MET A 175 -18.96 -12.46 4.96
CA MET A 175 -18.97 -13.37 6.10
C MET A 175 -17.62 -13.41 6.82
N THR A 176 -16.52 -13.45 6.07
CA THR A 176 -15.14 -13.60 6.58
C THR A 176 -14.47 -12.27 6.93
N ASP A 177 -15.06 -11.15 6.54
CA ASP A 177 -14.54 -9.83 6.88
C ASP A 177 -15.08 -9.32 8.22
N ASN A 178 -14.22 -8.64 8.97
CA ASN A 178 -14.63 -7.92 10.17
C ASN A 178 -15.41 -6.67 9.76
N ARG A 179 -16.66 -6.55 10.23
CA ARG A 179 -17.51 -5.38 10.00
C ARG A 179 -17.66 -4.57 11.29
N PRO A 180 -17.94 -3.25 11.22
CA PRO A 180 -18.06 -2.39 12.41
C PRO A 180 -19.03 -2.91 13.49
N TYR A 181 -20.02 -3.74 13.10
CA TYR A 181 -21.06 -4.27 13.97
C TYR A 181 -21.02 -5.79 14.15
N ARG A 182 -20.07 -6.51 13.52
CA ARG A 182 -20.05 -7.98 13.51
C ARG A 182 -18.63 -8.52 13.30
N LYS A 183 -18.19 -9.44 14.17
CA LYS A 183 -16.94 -10.19 13.97
C LYS A 183 -17.05 -11.11 12.74
N ALA A 184 -15.94 -11.30 12.05
CA ALA A 184 -15.80 -12.28 10.98
C ALA A 184 -16.16 -13.69 11.47
N LEU A 185 -16.81 -14.47 10.61
CA LEU A 185 -17.02 -15.90 10.83
C LEU A 185 -15.74 -16.67 10.48
N SER A 186 -15.53 -17.80 11.14
CA SER A 186 -14.50 -18.75 10.70
C SER A 186 -14.85 -19.32 9.32
N ILE A 187 -13.84 -19.83 8.60
CA ILE A 187 -14.03 -20.46 7.30
C ILE A 187 -15.10 -21.56 7.35
N ASN A 188 -15.06 -22.39 8.39
CA ASN A 188 -16.00 -23.50 8.54
C ASN A 188 -17.43 -23.00 8.76
N GLU A 189 -17.61 -21.97 9.60
CA GLU A 189 -18.91 -21.34 9.81
C GLU A 189 -19.45 -20.69 8.54
N SER A 190 -18.58 -20.01 7.77
CA SER A 190 -18.93 -19.44 6.46
C SER A 190 -19.33 -20.52 5.45
N ILE A 191 -18.60 -21.63 5.40
CA ILE A 191 -18.93 -22.80 4.55
C ILE A 191 -20.29 -23.38 4.96
N ASP A 192 -20.55 -23.52 6.25
CA ASP A 192 -21.82 -24.06 6.74
C ASP A 192 -22.98 -23.11 6.42
N GLU A 193 -22.78 -21.80 6.42
CA GLU A 193 -23.77 -20.83 5.98
C GLU A 193 -24.03 -20.91 4.46
N LEU A 194 -22.99 -21.03 3.64
CA LEU A 194 -23.13 -21.26 2.19
C LEU A 194 -23.92 -22.54 1.89
N LYS A 195 -23.68 -23.62 2.65
CA LYS A 195 -24.43 -24.88 2.50
C LYS A 195 -25.92 -24.73 2.82
N LYS A 196 -26.28 -23.92 3.82
CA LYS A 196 -27.70 -23.67 4.16
C LYS A 196 -28.44 -22.94 3.04
N GLU A 197 -27.77 -22.01 2.37
CA GLU A 197 -28.33 -21.19 1.28
C GLU A 197 -28.15 -21.80 -0.12
N ARG A 198 -27.58 -23.01 -0.21
CA ARG A 198 -27.37 -23.76 -1.46
C ARG A 198 -28.70 -24.02 -2.19
N GLY A 199 -28.82 -23.55 -3.43
CA GLY A 199 -30.04 -23.63 -4.24
C GLY A 199 -31.16 -22.65 -3.82
N ILE A 200 -30.87 -21.76 -2.86
CA ILE A 200 -31.81 -20.74 -2.34
C ILE A 200 -31.28 -19.36 -2.70
N GLY A 201 -30.31 -18.88 -1.93
CA GLY A 201 -29.56 -17.64 -2.18
C GLY A 201 -28.42 -17.83 -3.16
N PHE A 202 -27.85 -19.03 -3.26
CA PHE A 202 -26.69 -19.32 -4.12
C PHE A 202 -26.97 -20.49 -5.07
N ASP A 203 -26.36 -20.46 -6.25
CA ASP A 203 -26.45 -21.56 -7.20
C ASP A 203 -25.78 -22.82 -6.63
N GLY A 204 -26.46 -23.96 -6.74
CA GLY A 204 -26.04 -25.20 -6.07
C GLY A 204 -24.70 -25.73 -6.56
N ASP A 205 -24.50 -25.74 -7.88
CA ASP A 205 -23.30 -26.33 -8.49
C ASP A 205 -22.08 -25.43 -8.25
N ILE A 206 -22.26 -24.13 -8.38
CA ILE A 206 -21.21 -23.14 -8.08
C ILE A 206 -20.83 -23.18 -6.59
N THR A 207 -21.81 -23.35 -5.70
CA THR A 207 -21.57 -23.46 -4.26
C THR A 207 -20.69 -24.67 -3.94
N ASP A 208 -20.99 -25.82 -4.52
CA ASP A 208 -20.22 -27.04 -4.28
C ASP A 208 -18.77 -26.91 -4.79
N VAL A 209 -18.61 -26.33 -5.98
CA VAL A 209 -17.29 -26.09 -6.58
C VAL A 209 -16.49 -25.08 -5.74
N PHE A 210 -17.12 -24.02 -5.25
CA PHE A 210 -16.47 -23.03 -4.40
C PHE A 210 -16.03 -23.62 -3.06
N ILE A 211 -16.89 -24.40 -2.39
CA ILE A 211 -16.53 -25.08 -1.13
C ILE A 211 -15.35 -26.03 -1.36
N LYS A 212 -15.38 -26.82 -2.43
CA LYS A 212 -14.28 -27.70 -2.82
C LYS A 212 -12.99 -26.92 -3.05
N MET A 213 -13.05 -25.80 -3.78
CA MET A 213 -11.90 -24.93 -4.04
C MET A 213 -11.27 -24.42 -2.73
N ILE A 214 -12.08 -23.96 -1.77
CA ILE A 214 -11.61 -23.47 -0.46
C ILE A 214 -10.97 -24.60 0.36
N GLN A 215 -11.56 -25.80 0.33
CA GLN A 215 -11.04 -26.98 1.05
C GLN A 215 -9.73 -27.51 0.45
N GLU A 216 -9.57 -27.51 -0.87
CA GLU A 216 -8.37 -28.01 -1.55
C GLU A 216 -7.18 -27.05 -1.50
N LYS A 217 -7.42 -25.74 -1.63
CA LYS A 217 -6.33 -24.75 -1.67
C LYS A 217 -5.90 -24.26 -0.29
N GLY A 218 -6.78 -24.32 0.72
CA GLY A 218 -6.61 -23.62 2.00
C GLY A 218 -6.60 -22.10 1.84
N LEU A 219 -7.10 -21.34 2.82
CA LEU A 219 -7.08 -19.86 2.73
C LEU A 219 -5.66 -19.28 2.63
N ASN A 220 -4.64 -20.00 3.11
CA ASN A 220 -3.23 -19.56 3.13
C ASN A 220 -2.64 -19.28 1.75
N ARG A 221 -3.23 -19.83 0.67
CA ARG A 221 -2.78 -19.59 -0.70
C ARG A 221 -3.36 -18.32 -1.31
N ILE A 222 -4.40 -17.74 -0.72
CA ILE A 222 -4.93 -16.46 -1.18
C ILE A 222 -4.02 -15.30 -0.77
N ASP A 223 -3.31 -15.39 0.35
CA ASP A 223 -2.21 -14.47 0.68
C ASP A 223 -1.05 -14.55 -0.34
N ASP A 224 -0.82 -15.72 -0.94
CA ASP A 224 0.14 -15.87 -2.04
C ASP A 224 -0.43 -15.39 -3.39
N ILE A 225 -1.75 -15.44 -3.59
CA ILE A 225 -2.41 -14.82 -4.76
C ILE A 225 -2.41 -13.30 -4.64
N ILE A 226 -2.58 -12.75 -3.43
CA ILE A 226 -2.40 -11.33 -3.08
C ILE A 226 -0.96 -10.88 -3.42
N LYS A 227 0.05 -11.73 -3.18
CA LYS A 227 1.43 -11.49 -3.63
C LYS A 227 1.63 -11.61 -5.15
N SER A 228 0.72 -12.28 -5.86
CA SER A 228 0.80 -12.52 -7.32
C SER A 228 0.06 -11.49 -8.17
N PHE A 229 -0.79 -10.66 -7.56
CA PHE A 229 -1.41 -9.50 -8.20
C PHE A 229 -0.62 -8.24 -7.81
N PRO A 230 0.14 -7.63 -8.73
CA PRO A 230 0.87 -6.42 -8.42
C PRO A 230 -0.13 -5.28 -8.21
N ILE A 231 -0.35 -4.90 -6.96
CA ILE A 231 -0.64 -3.49 -6.65
C ILE A 231 0.68 -2.79 -6.93
N THR A 232 0.91 -2.34 -8.17
CA THR A 232 1.95 -1.34 -8.41
C THR A 232 1.32 0.01 -8.10
N PRO A 233 1.54 0.59 -6.90
CA PRO A 233 1.25 2.00 -6.72
C PRO A 233 1.95 2.76 -7.85
N ARG A 234 1.21 3.66 -8.50
CA ARG A 234 1.76 4.48 -9.59
C ARG A 234 3.00 5.17 -9.06
N LYS A 235 4.08 5.08 -9.82
CA LYS A 235 5.33 5.70 -9.39
C LYS A 235 5.14 7.20 -9.41
N LYS A 236 5.50 7.83 -8.30
CA LYS A 236 5.37 9.27 -8.10
C LYS A 236 6.55 9.95 -8.76
N ILE A 237 6.30 10.89 -9.67
CA ILE A 237 7.33 11.69 -10.31
C ILE A 237 7.14 13.14 -9.88
N LEU A 238 8.20 13.76 -9.37
CA LEU A 238 8.22 15.19 -9.08
C LEU A 238 8.88 15.93 -10.25
N VAL A 239 8.14 16.80 -10.92
CA VAL A 239 8.61 17.67 -12.00
C VAL A 239 8.84 19.06 -11.42
N VAL A 240 10.02 19.62 -11.61
CA VAL A 240 10.41 20.92 -11.06
C VAL A 240 10.89 21.80 -12.19
N ASP A 241 10.12 22.84 -12.52
CA ASP A 241 10.42 23.82 -13.56
C ASP A 241 9.63 25.10 -13.27
N ASP A 242 10.24 26.27 -13.43
CA ASP A 242 9.57 27.54 -13.20
C ASP A 242 8.63 27.93 -14.35
N ASP A 243 8.80 27.32 -15.53
CA ASP A 243 7.89 27.44 -16.65
C ASP A 243 6.69 26.47 -16.47
N PRO A 244 5.47 27.00 -16.22
CA PRO A 244 4.28 26.16 -16.07
C PRO A 244 3.95 25.38 -17.35
N PHE A 245 4.32 25.89 -18.53
CA PHE A 245 4.10 25.17 -19.78
C PHE A 245 4.94 23.89 -19.86
N ILE A 246 6.20 23.93 -19.39
CA ILE A 246 7.05 22.74 -19.35
C ILE A 246 6.50 21.73 -18.35
N CYS A 247 6.10 22.20 -17.16
CA CYS A 247 5.44 21.36 -16.16
C CYS A 247 4.18 20.67 -16.71
N ASP A 248 3.31 21.39 -17.42
CA ASP A 248 2.09 20.86 -18.00
C ASP A 248 2.37 19.83 -19.12
N VAL A 249 3.32 20.13 -20.02
CA VAL A 249 3.69 19.23 -21.12
C VAL A 249 4.27 17.91 -20.59
N ILE A 250 5.20 17.99 -19.62
CA ILE A 250 5.75 16.80 -18.97
C ILE A 250 4.64 16.09 -18.19
N GLY A 251 3.86 16.81 -17.39
CA GLY A 251 2.81 16.25 -16.54
C GLY A 251 1.78 15.44 -17.33
N ILE A 252 1.16 16.06 -18.34
CA ILE A 252 0.19 15.38 -19.22
C ILE A 252 0.83 14.17 -19.91
N GLY A 253 2.10 14.30 -20.30
CA GLY A 253 2.86 13.23 -20.94
C GLY A 253 3.06 12.01 -20.04
N LEU A 254 3.46 12.24 -18.79
CA LEU A 254 3.74 11.19 -17.81
C LEU A 254 2.46 10.58 -17.21
N GLU A 255 1.41 11.38 -17.01
CA GLU A 255 0.11 10.88 -16.54
C GLU A 255 -0.49 9.85 -17.52
N LYS A 256 -0.34 10.08 -18.84
CA LYS A 256 -0.72 9.11 -19.88
C LYS A 256 0.05 7.78 -19.81
N GLU A 257 1.26 7.83 -19.27
CA GLU A 257 2.09 6.65 -19.01
C GLU A 257 1.92 6.09 -17.59
N ASN A 258 0.82 6.42 -16.92
CA ASN A 258 0.40 5.84 -15.64
C ASN A 258 1.31 6.21 -14.45
N PHE A 259 1.91 7.40 -14.48
CA PHE A 259 2.63 7.98 -13.34
C PHE A 259 1.74 8.94 -12.54
N ASP A 260 1.99 9.03 -11.23
CA ASP A 260 1.43 10.10 -10.39
C ASP A 260 2.37 11.30 -10.42
N VAL A 261 1.94 12.39 -11.04
CA VAL A 261 2.81 13.55 -11.24
C VAL A 261 2.54 14.65 -10.22
N PHE A 262 3.62 15.15 -9.62
CA PHE A 262 3.62 16.32 -8.77
C PHE A 262 4.51 17.38 -9.42
N THR A 263 4.07 18.63 -9.44
CA THR A 263 4.85 19.73 -10.02
C THR A 263 5.39 20.65 -8.93
N ALA A 264 6.46 21.40 -9.17
CA ALA A 264 6.92 22.48 -8.31
C ALA A 264 7.52 23.60 -9.17
N SER A 265 7.22 24.85 -8.85
CA SER A 265 7.67 26.00 -9.66
C SER A 265 8.88 26.74 -9.08
N CYS A 266 9.37 26.31 -7.92
CA CYS A 266 10.55 26.86 -7.29
C CYS A 266 11.26 25.81 -6.42
N GLY A 267 12.51 26.08 -6.06
CA GLY A 267 13.35 25.16 -5.31
C GLY A 267 12.88 24.92 -3.87
N ALA A 268 12.35 25.94 -3.19
CA ALA A 268 11.77 25.78 -1.86
C ALA A 268 10.56 24.83 -1.88
N GLU A 269 9.73 24.93 -2.92
CA GLU A 269 8.61 24.02 -3.11
C GLU A 269 9.07 22.61 -3.48
N ALA A 270 10.09 22.49 -4.34
CA ALA A 270 10.67 21.23 -4.74
C ALA A 270 11.20 20.42 -3.55
N LEU A 271 11.98 21.05 -2.66
CA LEU A 271 12.49 20.41 -1.44
C LEU A 271 11.35 19.96 -0.52
N ARG A 272 10.36 20.83 -0.29
CA ARG A 272 9.19 20.51 0.55
C ARG A 272 8.40 19.32 -0.01
N LYS A 273 8.13 19.32 -1.32
CA LYS A 273 7.42 18.24 -2.01
C LYS A 273 8.25 16.96 -2.03
N ALA A 274 9.56 17.02 -2.27
CA ALA A 274 10.42 15.85 -2.22
C ALA A 274 10.35 15.13 -0.86
N TYR A 275 10.31 15.89 0.26
CA TYR A 275 10.26 15.31 1.60
C TYR A 275 8.89 14.74 2.02
N TYR A 276 7.79 15.25 1.46
CA TYR A 276 6.45 14.79 1.84
C TYR A 276 5.83 13.83 0.81
N VAL A 277 6.06 14.05 -0.48
CA VAL A 277 5.58 13.18 -1.57
C VAL A 277 6.37 11.88 -1.62
N LEU A 278 7.67 11.94 -1.28
CA LEU A 278 8.65 10.86 -1.42
C LEU A 278 8.62 10.25 -2.84
N PRO A 279 9.02 11.05 -3.85
CA PRO A 279 8.92 10.62 -5.24
C PRO A 279 9.88 9.45 -5.55
N ASN A 280 9.51 8.65 -6.54
CA ASN A 280 10.36 7.59 -7.09
C ASN A 280 11.39 8.13 -8.08
N LEU A 281 11.17 9.32 -8.64
CA LEU A 281 12.09 10.03 -9.52
C LEU A 281 11.79 11.53 -9.48
N ILE A 282 12.84 12.35 -9.60
CA ILE A 282 12.73 13.82 -9.69
C ILE A 282 13.26 14.26 -11.05
N ILE A 283 12.49 15.11 -11.74
CA ILE A 283 12.91 15.84 -12.94
C ILE A 283 13.09 17.29 -12.51
N LEU A 284 14.28 17.85 -12.71
CA LEU A 284 14.67 19.11 -12.11
C LEU A 284 15.33 20.05 -13.11
N ASP A 285 14.74 21.22 -13.32
CA ASP A 285 15.41 22.31 -14.00
C ASP A 285 16.51 22.95 -13.13
N ILE A 286 17.60 23.39 -13.78
CA ILE A 286 18.73 24.02 -13.09
C ILE A 286 18.42 25.49 -12.73
N MET A 287 17.64 26.16 -13.55
CA MET A 287 17.45 27.62 -13.54
C MET A 287 16.12 27.97 -12.86
N LEU A 288 16.08 27.84 -11.54
CA LEU A 288 14.89 28.16 -10.74
C LEU A 288 14.96 29.59 -10.15
N PRO A 289 13.81 30.21 -9.83
CA PRO A 289 13.74 31.61 -9.43
C PRO A 289 14.38 31.93 -8.07
N ASP A 290 14.45 30.95 -7.15
CA ASP A 290 14.82 31.15 -5.75
C ASP A 290 16.14 30.46 -5.34
N MET A 291 16.60 29.45 -6.09
CA MET A 291 17.88 28.79 -5.86
C MET A 291 18.35 28.04 -7.12
N ASN A 292 19.64 27.69 -7.15
CA ASN A 292 20.20 26.91 -8.25
C ASN A 292 19.82 25.42 -8.09
N GLY A 293 19.36 24.78 -9.17
CA GLY A 293 18.97 23.36 -9.18
C GLY A 293 20.11 22.41 -8.75
N TYR A 294 21.38 22.74 -8.97
CA TYR A 294 22.50 21.95 -8.45
C TYR A 294 22.55 21.92 -6.92
N GLU A 295 22.16 23.01 -6.27
CA GLU A 295 22.08 23.05 -4.81
C GLU A 295 20.97 22.15 -4.29
N ILE A 296 19.85 22.06 -5.02
CA ILE A 296 18.76 21.13 -4.72
C ILE A 296 19.23 19.69 -4.89
N CYS A 297 19.88 19.35 -6.02
CA CYS A 297 20.48 18.03 -6.25
C CYS A 297 21.38 17.62 -5.09
N LYS A 298 22.27 18.52 -4.67
CA LYS A 298 23.22 18.26 -3.58
C LYS A 298 22.51 18.04 -2.25
N ARG A 299 21.51 18.86 -1.91
CA ARG A 299 20.74 18.70 -0.67
C ARG A 299 19.95 17.39 -0.65
N LEU A 300 19.28 17.06 -1.75
CA LEU A 300 18.47 15.84 -1.85
C LEU A 300 19.33 14.57 -1.88
N SER A 301 20.49 14.60 -2.53
CA SER A 301 21.43 13.46 -2.55
C SER A 301 22.12 13.22 -1.20
N MET A 302 22.27 14.26 -0.38
CA MET A 302 22.83 14.14 0.98
C MET A 302 21.79 13.77 2.04
N ASP A 303 20.51 14.02 1.79
CA ASP A 303 19.42 13.70 2.73
C ASP A 303 19.08 12.21 2.68
N PRO A 304 19.14 11.45 3.79
CA PRO A 304 18.87 10.01 3.81
C PRO A 304 17.51 9.61 3.21
N ARG A 305 16.50 10.46 3.32
CA ARG A 305 15.13 10.19 2.82
C ARG A 305 15.04 10.22 1.30
N THR A 306 15.89 11.02 0.67
CA THR A 306 15.85 11.29 -0.78
C THR A 306 17.13 10.87 -1.50
N SER A 307 18.19 10.49 -0.78
CA SER A 307 19.50 10.10 -1.35
C SER A 307 19.45 8.90 -2.29
N GLY A 308 18.43 8.06 -2.16
CA GLY A 308 18.17 6.94 -3.08
C GLY A 308 17.33 7.30 -4.30
N VAL A 309 16.71 8.50 -4.34
CA VAL A 309 15.80 8.92 -5.40
C VAL A 309 16.61 9.44 -6.60
N PRO A 310 16.44 8.87 -7.81
CA PRO A 310 17.13 9.35 -9.00
C PRO A 310 16.66 10.76 -9.37
N ILE A 311 17.63 11.65 -9.61
CA ILE A 311 17.39 13.04 -10.06
C ILE A 311 17.87 13.18 -11.51
N LEU A 312 16.93 13.43 -12.42
CA LEU A 312 17.16 13.79 -13.81
C LEU A 312 17.16 15.31 -13.94
N VAL A 313 18.26 15.86 -14.46
CA VAL A 313 18.39 17.31 -14.61
C VAL A 313 17.99 17.75 -16.02
N LEU A 314 17.23 18.84 -16.15
CA LEU A 314 16.97 19.51 -17.41
C LEU A 314 17.95 20.70 -17.57
N THR A 315 18.67 20.74 -18.70
CA THR A 315 19.76 21.71 -18.96
C THR A 315 19.70 22.28 -20.38
N VAL A 316 20.36 23.42 -20.63
CA VAL A 316 20.51 24.03 -21.95
C VAL A 316 21.96 23.85 -22.45
N ARG A 317 22.24 22.75 -23.14
CA ARG A 317 23.41 22.50 -24.03
C ARG A 317 24.74 23.17 -23.64
N ASP A 318 25.31 22.78 -22.50
CA ASP A 318 26.73 22.99 -22.19
C ASP A 318 27.33 21.75 -21.50
N ILE A 319 28.42 21.21 -22.05
CA ILE A 319 29.12 20.02 -21.50
C ILE A 319 29.62 20.29 -20.07
N SER A 320 29.93 21.55 -19.76
CA SER A 320 30.35 21.94 -18.40
C SER A 320 29.23 21.79 -17.37
N GLU A 321 27.97 22.00 -17.77
CA GLU A 321 26.79 21.80 -16.92
C GLU A 321 26.54 20.31 -16.63
N GLU A 322 26.78 19.43 -17.61
CA GLU A 322 26.62 17.99 -17.44
C GLU A 322 27.54 17.44 -16.33
N VAL A 323 28.82 17.84 -16.34
CA VAL A 323 29.80 17.43 -15.31
C VAL A 323 29.37 17.92 -13.92
N ILE A 324 28.95 19.18 -13.82
CA ILE A 324 28.50 19.78 -12.56
C ILE A 324 27.24 19.06 -12.04
N ALA A 325 26.32 18.66 -12.92
CA ALA A 325 25.12 17.91 -12.54
C ALA A 325 25.48 16.60 -11.82
N PHE A 326 26.37 15.80 -12.41
CA PHE A 326 26.80 14.53 -11.83
C PHE A 326 27.55 14.71 -10.51
N GLU A 327 28.46 15.69 -10.43
CA GLU A 327 29.21 15.98 -9.20
C GLU A 327 28.29 16.40 -8.03
N ASN A 328 27.11 16.94 -8.32
CA ASN A 328 26.12 17.36 -7.33
C ASN A 328 25.00 16.32 -7.09
N GLY A 329 25.13 15.10 -7.63
CA GLY A 329 24.25 13.98 -7.31
C GLY A 329 23.10 13.73 -8.29
N ALA A 330 23.08 14.40 -9.45
CA ALA A 330 22.22 13.99 -10.55
C ALA A 330 22.64 12.61 -11.08
N VAL A 331 21.69 11.80 -11.50
CA VAL A 331 21.96 10.47 -12.09
C VAL A 331 21.97 10.51 -13.61
N ASP A 332 21.42 11.58 -14.19
CA ASP A 332 21.29 11.78 -15.63
C ASP A 332 20.88 13.22 -15.95
N PHE A 333 20.95 13.59 -17.22
CA PHE A 333 20.53 14.90 -17.70
C PHE A 333 19.83 14.81 -19.07
N ILE A 334 18.98 15.79 -19.35
CA ILE A 334 18.28 15.95 -20.63
C ILE A 334 18.43 17.38 -21.13
N ASN A 335 18.85 17.50 -22.38
CA ASN A 335 19.02 18.78 -23.06
C ASN A 335 17.67 19.34 -23.53
N LYS A 336 17.38 20.61 -23.22
CA LYS A 336 16.28 21.40 -23.79
C LYS A 336 16.68 21.95 -25.18
N PRO A 337 15.77 21.96 -26.18
CA PRO A 337 14.44 21.33 -26.17
C PRO A 337 14.54 19.80 -26.31
N PHE A 338 13.60 19.08 -25.70
CA PHE A 338 13.55 17.62 -25.69
C PHE A 338 12.26 17.07 -26.31
N GLU A 339 12.31 15.84 -26.80
CA GLU A 339 11.12 15.05 -27.12
C GLU A 339 10.66 14.27 -25.89
N LEU A 340 9.34 14.24 -25.63
CA LEU A 340 8.77 13.54 -24.47
C LEU A 340 9.09 12.03 -24.48
N SER A 341 9.13 11.42 -25.65
CA SER A 341 9.52 10.01 -25.85
C SER A 341 10.94 9.74 -25.35
N ASN A 342 11.87 10.66 -25.59
CA ASN A 342 13.23 10.56 -25.09
C ASN A 342 13.27 10.70 -23.57
N LEU A 343 12.58 11.71 -23.01
CA LEU A 343 12.47 11.88 -21.56
C LEU A 343 11.90 10.62 -20.87
N LEU A 344 10.85 10.02 -21.43
CA LEU A 344 10.26 8.78 -20.94
C LEU A 344 11.24 7.60 -20.96
N ALA A 345 12.09 7.47 -21.98
CA ALA A 345 13.07 6.40 -22.06
C ALA A 345 14.10 6.48 -20.91
N HIS A 346 14.58 7.69 -20.60
CA HIS A 346 15.49 7.93 -19.48
C HIS A 346 14.80 7.68 -18.14
N ILE A 347 13.58 8.19 -17.94
CA ILE A 347 12.77 7.95 -16.73
C ILE A 347 12.63 6.45 -16.46
N ASN A 348 12.21 5.68 -17.46
CA ASN A 348 12.00 4.24 -17.32
C ASN A 348 13.31 3.49 -17.01
N ALA A 349 14.43 3.88 -17.62
CA ALA A 349 15.73 3.28 -17.35
C ALA A 349 16.15 3.46 -15.88
N HIS A 350 15.97 4.66 -15.33
CA HIS A 350 16.34 4.95 -13.93
C HIS A 350 15.35 4.39 -12.93
N LEU A 351 14.05 4.40 -13.23
CA LEU A 351 13.05 3.74 -12.39
C LEU A 351 13.26 2.23 -12.32
N LYS A 352 13.67 1.59 -13.43
CA LYS A 352 14.01 0.17 -13.45
C LYS A 352 15.24 -0.13 -12.58
N ARG A 353 16.26 0.74 -12.63
CA ARG A 353 17.44 0.63 -11.75
C ARG A 353 17.07 0.87 -10.29
N PHE A 354 16.25 1.88 -10.01
CA PHE A 354 15.75 2.19 -8.68
C PHE A 354 15.05 0.99 -8.05
N ASP A 355 14.14 0.33 -8.77
CA ASP A 355 13.46 -0.89 -8.31
C ASP A 355 14.42 -2.05 -8.05
N GLN A 356 15.44 -2.22 -8.89
CA GLN A 356 16.45 -3.26 -8.72
C GLN A 356 17.37 -3.02 -7.52
N THR A 357 17.41 -1.77 -7.01
CA THR A 357 18.31 -1.36 -5.93
C THR A 357 17.58 -1.14 -4.59
N MET A 358 16.27 -0.87 -4.61
CA MET A 358 15.44 -0.63 -3.41
C MET A 358 14.66 -1.88 -2.98
N VAL A 359 14.85 -2.33 -1.73
CA VAL A 359 13.92 -3.23 -1.03
C VAL A 359 13.42 -2.48 0.19
N LEU A 360 12.33 -1.71 0.05
CA LEU A 360 11.60 -1.16 1.19
C LEU A 360 10.77 -2.27 1.84
N ASN A 361 10.48 -2.14 3.13
CA ASN A 361 9.55 -3.01 3.82
C ASN A 361 8.11 -2.66 3.40
N PRO A 362 7.31 -3.62 2.92
CA PRO A 362 5.99 -3.35 2.35
C PRO A 362 4.95 -2.85 3.37
N LEU A 363 5.12 -3.17 4.66
CA LEU A 363 4.17 -2.81 5.71
C LEU A 363 4.41 -1.38 6.23
N THR A 364 5.67 -0.99 6.39
CA THR A 364 6.03 0.29 7.03
C THR A 364 6.57 1.34 6.07
N GLY A 365 6.91 0.95 4.83
CA GLY A 365 7.59 1.83 3.87
C GLY A 365 9.04 2.18 4.25
N LEU A 366 9.57 1.64 5.36
CA LEU A 366 10.94 1.89 5.81
C LEU A 366 11.96 1.07 5.00
N PRO A 367 13.22 1.53 4.88
CA PRO A 367 14.32 0.76 4.33
C PRO A 367 14.40 -0.69 4.86
N GLY A 368 14.39 -1.67 3.97
CA GLY A 368 14.50 -3.09 4.29
C GLY A 368 15.94 -3.59 4.36
N ARG A 369 16.12 -4.90 4.51
CA ARG A 369 17.40 -5.54 4.86
C ARG A 369 18.58 -5.11 4.00
N THR A 370 18.41 -5.08 2.67
CA THR A 370 19.50 -4.73 1.74
C THR A 370 20.00 -3.30 1.95
N ILE A 371 19.11 -2.35 2.25
CA ILE A 371 19.45 -0.95 2.47
C ILE A 371 20.07 -0.77 3.85
N ILE A 372 19.56 -1.48 4.86
CA ILE A 372 20.13 -1.51 6.22
C ILE A 372 21.58 -1.98 6.16
N ASP A 373 21.86 -3.09 5.48
CA ASP A 373 23.21 -3.63 5.34
C ASP A 373 24.14 -2.66 4.58
N ALA A 374 23.62 -1.94 3.58
CA ALA A 374 24.39 -0.95 2.83
C ALA A 374 24.74 0.29 3.67
N GLU A 375 23.79 0.84 4.43
CA GLU A 375 24.03 2.01 5.29
C GLU A 375 25.01 1.66 6.42
N ILE A 376 24.90 0.47 7.02
CA ILE A 376 25.86 0.03 8.05
C ILE A 376 27.26 -0.08 7.45
N LYS A 377 27.42 -0.70 6.27
CA LYS A 377 28.73 -0.75 5.58
C LYS A 377 29.29 0.65 5.32
N LYS A 378 28.45 1.59 4.88
CA LYS A 378 28.83 2.99 4.65
C LYS A 378 29.31 3.68 5.93
N ARG A 379 28.63 3.46 7.07
CA ARG A 379 29.03 4.02 8.37
C ARG A 379 30.32 3.41 8.90
N LEU A 380 30.49 2.09 8.79
CA LEU A 380 31.71 1.39 9.19
C LEU A 380 32.93 1.80 8.35
N ALA A 381 32.73 2.15 7.07
CA ALA A 381 33.79 2.67 6.21
C ALA A 381 34.29 4.06 6.61
N ASN A 382 33.48 4.85 7.32
CA ASN A 382 33.84 6.20 7.77
C ASN A 382 34.30 6.17 9.24
N VAL A 383 35.54 5.74 9.44
CA VAL A 383 36.13 5.47 10.77
C VAL A 383 36.21 6.73 11.65
N GLU A 384 36.31 7.92 11.05
CA GLU A 384 36.44 9.20 11.77
C GLU A 384 35.12 9.69 12.39
N LYS A 385 33.97 9.16 11.97
CA LYS A 385 32.65 9.62 12.42
C LYS A 385 31.95 8.55 13.26
N PRO A 386 31.85 8.71 14.59
CA PRO A 386 31.21 7.72 15.44
C PRO A 386 29.70 7.66 15.16
N PHE A 387 29.12 6.48 15.37
CA PHE A 387 27.68 6.25 15.23
C PHE A 387 27.20 5.23 16.24
N ALA A 388 25.91 5.30 16.58
CA ALA A 388 25.23 4.30 17.39
C ALA A 388 24.29 3.47 16.51
N LEU A 389 24.35 2.14 16.65
CA LEU A 389 23.38 1.19 16.14
C LEU A 389 22.39 0.87 17.27
N MET A 390 21.11 1.13 17.00
CA MET A 390 20.00 0.82 17.88
C MET A 390 19.15 -0.26 17.21
N CYS A 391 19.11 -1.45 17.82
CA CYS A 391 18.19 -2.52 17.45
C CYS A 391 16.97 -2.43 18.35
N ILE A 392 15.78 -2.61 17.79
CA ILE A 392 14.50 -2.43 18.48
C ILE A 392 13.62 -3.64 18.18
N ASP A 393 12.97 -4.18 19.20
CA ASP A 393 12.11 -5.37 19.15
C ASP A 393 10.84 -5.16 19.96
N ILE A 394 9.71 -5.69 19.47
CA ILE A 394 8.38 -5.58 20.09
C ILE A 394 8.08 -6.88 20.86
N ASN A 395 8.23 -6.84 22.17
CA ASN A 395 7.95 -8.01 23.00
C ASN A 395 6.44 -8.26 23.08
N GLY A 396 6.07 -9.54 23.01
CA GLY A 396 4.68 -9.98 23.16
C GLY A 396 3.83 -9.88 21.88
N LEU A 397 4.42 -9.44 20.75
CA LEU A 397 3.69 -9.25 19.49
C LEU A 397 3.01 -10.53 19.01
N LYS A 398 3.67 -11.70 19.13
CA LYS A 398 3.06 -12.99 18.79
C LYS A 398 1.81 -13.28 19.62
N ALA A 399 1.88 -13.15 20.94
CA ALA A 399 0.73 -13.37 21.82
C ALA A 399 -0.38 -12.34 21.56
N PHE A 400 0.00 -11.11 21.23
CA PHE A 400 -0.92 -10.07 20.79
C PHE A 400 -1.62 -10.42 19.47
N ASN A 401 -0.89 -10.96 18.49
CA ASN A 401 -1.46 -11.42 17.22
C ASN A 401 -2.37 -12.63 17.41
N ASP A 402 -1.99 -13.57 18.27
CA ASP A 402 -2.80 -14.75 18.59
C ASP A 402 -4.14 -14.35 19.25
N PHE A 403 -4.17 -13.24 19.99
CA PHE A 403 -5.36 -12.76 20.72
C PHE A 403 -6.20 -11.74 19.93
N TYR A 404 -5.58 -10.72 19.35
CA TYR A 404 -6.23 -9.60 18.66
C TYR A 404 -6.22 -9.73 17.13
N GLY A 405 -5.48 -10.71 16.58
CA GLY A 405 -5.33 -10.92 15.15
C GLY A 405 -4.19 -10.11 14.53
N PHE A 406 -3.66 -10.63 13.41
CA PHE A 406 -2.51 -10.05 12.71
C PHE A 406 -2.72 -8.60 12.25
N LEU A 407 -3.94 -8.21 11.83
CA LEU A 407 -4.23 -6.82 11.44
C LEU A 407 -4.05 -5.82 12.58
N GLN A 408 -4.32 -6.23 13.82
CA GLN A 408 -4.07 -5.39 14.98
C GLN A 408 -2.56 -5.37 15.30
N GLY A 409 -1.87 -6.49 15.08
CA GLY A 409 -0.41 -6.56 15.08
C GLY A 409 0.26 -5.63 14.08
N ASP A 410 -0.24 -5.59 12.85
CA ASP A 410 0.26 -4.70 11.80
C ASP A 410 0.15 -3.23 12.22
N LYS A 411 -0.94 -2.84 12.90
CA LYS A 411 -1.07 -1.50 13.49
C LYS A 411 -0.03 -1.23 14.57
N VAL A 412 0.37 -2.23 15.34
CA VAL A 412 1.46 -2.10 16.33
C VAL A 412 2.79 -1.87 15.62
N ILE A 413 3.07 -2.64 14.57
CA ILE A 413 4.30 -2.51 13.76
C ILE A 413 4.35 -1.12 13.08
N THR A 414 3.24 -0.68 12.47
CA THR A 414 3.13 0.65 11.84
C THR A 414 3.23 1.77 12.88
N LEU A 415 2.63 1.62 14.06
CA LEU A 415 2.77 2.56 15.17
C LEU A 415 4.24 2.71 15.59
N VAL A 416 5.00 1.62 15.68
CA VAL A 416 6.43 1.69 15.97
C VAL A 416 7.16 2.45 14.87
N ALA A 417 6.91 2.17 13.60
CA ALA A 417 7.49 2.92 12.49
C ALA A 417 7.19 4.43 12.55
N GLU A 418 5.95 4.82 12.89
CA GLU A 418 5.56 6.22 13.09
C GLU A 418 6.29 6.87 14.28
N ILE A 419 6.39 6.16 15.40
CA ILE A 419 7.12 6.64 16.59
C ILE A 419 8.58 6.86 16.26
N LEU A 420 9.23 5.91 15.59
CA LEU A 420 10.63 6.04 15.18
C LEU A 420 10.82 7.24 14.25
N THR A 421 9.94 7.40 13.26
CA THR A 421 9.99 8.53 12.32
C THR A 421 9.80 9.88 13.03
N LYS A 422 8.97 9.93 14.09
CA LYS A 422 8.75 11.14 14.91
C LYS A 422 9.90 11.42 15.89
N CYS A 423 10.61 10.38 16.34
CA CYS A 423 11.70 10.50 17.31
C CYS A 423 13.06 10.78 16.65
N VAL A 424 13.25 10.33 15.42
CA VAL A 424 14.51 10.37 14.70
C VAL A 424 14.44 11.44 13.60
N GLU A 425 14.83 12.67 13.94
CA GLU A 425 14.82 13.79 12.98
C GLU A 425 16.01 13.74 12.00
N THR A 426 17.17 13.28 12.47
CA THR A 426 18.39 13.12 11.66
C THR A 426 19.01 11.77 11.93
N GLY A 427 19.08 10.90 10.93
CA GLY A 427 19.56 9.53 11.09
C GLY A 427 19.04 8.59 10.01
N PHE A 428 19.20 7.30 10.23
CA PHE A 428 18.64 6.26 9.37
C PHE A 428 17.72 5.36 10.21
N ILE A 429 16.58 4.99 9.64
CA ILE A 429 15.61 4.06 10.23
C ILE A 429 15.40 2.95 9.20
N GLY A 430 15.39 1.71 9.63
CA GLY A 430 15.10 0.56 8.79
C GLY A 430 14.21 -0.45 9.51
N HIS A 431 13.53 -1.27 8.72
CA HIS A 431 12.66 -2.35 9.18
C HIS A 431 13.02 -3.65 8.46
N ASN A 432 13.68 -4.57 9.17
CA ASN A 432 14.11 -5.86 8.60
C ASN A 432 12.90 -6.78 8.32
N GLY A 433 11.87 -6.71 9.15
CA GLY A 433 10.63 -7.46 9.03
C GLY A 433 10.06 -7.84 10.39
N GLY A 434 8.75 -8.07 10.48
CA GLY A 434 8.09 -8.45 11.73
C GLY A 434 8.20 -7.36 12.79
N ASP A 435 8.85 -7.71 13.90
CA ASP A 435 9.12 -6.86 15.05
C ASP A 435 10.54 -6.26 15.06
N ASP A 436 11.38 -6.53 14.04
CA ASP A 436 12.79 -6.14 14.01
C ASP A 436 13.05 -4.79 13.32
N PHE A 437 13.35 -3.76 14.11
CA PHE A 437 13.70 -2.42 13.63
C PHE A 437 15.15 -2.05 13.93
N VAL A 438 15.72 -1.20 13.08
CA VAL A 438 17.09 -0.70 13.18
C VAL A 438 17.11 0.81 13.04
N VAL A 439 17.88 1.48 13.89
CA VAL A 439 18.13 2.92 13.80
C VAL A 439 19.62 3.20 13.92
N LEU A 440 20.13 4.11 13.07
CA LEU A 440 21.50 4.60 13.12
C LEU A 440 21.51 6.11 13.38
N LEU A 441 22.17 6.51 14.45
CA LEU A 441 22.22 7.89 14.95
C LEU A 441 23.64 8.28 15.36
N THR A 442 23.83 9.54 15.70
CA THR A 442 25.06 9.95 16.39
C THR A 442 24.94 9.60 17.89
N PRO A 443 26.03 9.23 18.57
CA PRO A 443 25.97 8.77 19.95
C PRO A 443 25.45 9.82 20.95
N GLU A 444 25.53 11.10 20.63
CA GLU A 444 25.20 12.21 21.54
C GLU A 444 23.71 12.30 21.86
N ILE A 445 22.85 11.88 20.92
CA ILE A 445 21.40 12.00 21.05
C ILE A 445 20.72 10.66 21.40
N ILE A 446 21.48 9.56 21.49
CA ILE A 446 20.90 8.21 21.52
C ILE A 446 20.03 7.96 22.75
N ASP A 447 20.47 8.39 23.94
CA ASP A 447 19.74 8.14 25.19
C ASP A 447 18.43 8.94 25.22
N MET A 448 18.47 10.19 24.74
CA MET A 448 17.28 11.04 24.62
C MET A 448 16.26 10.42 23.67
N VAL A 449 16.71 9.92 22.52
CA VAL A 449 15.85 9.27 21.53
C VAL A 449 15.26 7.97 22.07
N CYS A 450 16.06 7.12 22.74
CA CYS A 450 15.58 5.89 23.37
C CYS A 450 14.46 6.16 24.39
N GLN A 451 14.68 7.13 25.29
CA GLN A 451 13.69 7.52 26.30
C GLN A 451 12.39 8.03 25.66
N LYS A 452 12.51 8.84 24.60
CA LYS A 452 11.36 9.37 23.85
C LYS A 452 10.58 8.25 23.15
N ILE A 453 11.26 7.28 22.55
CA ILE A 453 10.63 6.12 21.90
C ILE A 453 9.86 5.28 22.94
N VAL A 454 10.51 4.92 24.05
CA VAL A 454 9.89 4.13 25.13
C VAL A 454 8.65 4.84 25.67
N SER A 455 8.76 6.13 26.00
CA SER A 455 7.64 6.91 26.54
C SER A 455 6.47 7.03 25.56
N LEU A 456 6.75 7.31 24.27
CA LEU A 456 5.68 7.44 23.27
C LEU A 456 5.04 6.10 22.94
N PHE A 457 5.81 5.01 22.95
CA PHE A 457 5.29 3.67 22.76
C PHE A 457 4.32 3.30 23.89
N ASP A 458 4.75 3.43 25.14
CA ASP A 458 3.91 3.09 26.30
C ASP A 458 2.63 3.94 26.37
N GLU A 459 2.70 5.22 25.98
CA GLU A 459 1.54 6.10 25.89
C GLU A 459 0.57 5.65 24.79
N LYS A 460 1.07 5.50 23.55
CA LYS A 460 0.22 5.27 22.37
C LYS A 460 -0.29 3.84 22.26
N ILE A 461 0.47 2.86 22.73
CA ILE A 461 0.10 1.44 22.58
C ILE A 461 -1.24 1.13 23.25
N GLN A 462 -1.59 1.87 24.31
CA GLN A 462 -2.87 1.80 25.02
C GLN A 462 -4.10 2.05 24.12
N GLU A 463 -3.93 2.77 23.01
CA GLU A 463 -5.02 3.05 22.07
C GLU A 463 -5.34 1.86 21.16
N LEU A 464 -4.41 0.92 21.03
CA LEU A 464 -4.55 -0.26 20.20
C LEU A 464 -5.13 -1.47 20.93
N TYR A 465 -5.34 -1.38 22.25
CA TYR A 465 -6.07 -2.39 23.01
C TYR A 465 -7.59 -2.20 22.91
N HIS A 466 -8.34 -3.30 22.96
CA HIS A 466 -9.80 -3.24 23.03
C HIS A 466 -10.26 -2.45 24.28
N PRO A 467 -11.33 -1.64 24.23
CA PRO A 467 -11.73 -0.77 25.35
C PRO A 467 -11.92 -1.47 26.71
N VAL A 468 -12.37 -2.73 26.70
CA VAL A 468 -12.51 -3.56 27.90
C VAL A 468 -11.15 -3.87 28.55
N ASP A 469 -10.13 -4.11 27.73
CA ASP A 469 -8.77 -4.38 28.19
C ASP A 469 -8.05 -3.08 28.54
N LYS A 470 -8.36 -1.97 27.85
CA LYS A 470 -7.90 -0.61 28.17
C LYS A 470 -8.34 -0.17 29.58
N GLU A 471 -9.57 -0.45 29.97
CA GLU A 471 -10.07 -0.16 31.32
C GLU A 471 -9.46 -1.08 32.40
N ARG A 472 -9.06 -2.31 32.05
CA ARG A 472 -8.26 -3.18 32.92
C ARG A 472 -6.84 -2.65 33.10
N HIS A 473 -6.17 -2.27 32.01
CA HIS A 473 -4.84 -1.65 32.03
C HIS A 473 -4.81 -0.35 32.84
N LYS A 474 -5.83 0.50 32.74
CA LYS A 474 -5.95 1.73 33.56
C LYS A 474 -6.09 1.47 35.06
N LYS A 475 -6.71 0.35 35.46
CA LYS A 475 -6.92 -0.01 36.87
C LYS A 475 -5.73 -0.72 37.49
N GLU A 476 -5.01 -1.51 36.71
CA GLU A 476 -3.98 -2.45 37.21
C GLU A 476 -2.55 -2.03 36.84
N GLY A 477 -2.36 -1.02 36.00
CA GLY A 477 -1.06 -0.59 35.49
C GLY A 477 -0.58 -1.41 34.29
N ILE A 478 0.37 -0.85 33.53
CA ILE A 478 1.08 -1.63 32.49
C ILE A 478 2.05 -2.56 33.20
N GLY A 479 1.78 -3.85 33.12
CA GLY A 479 2.51 -4.90 33.83
C GLY A 479 1.72 -5.39 35.04
N LEU A 480 0.99 -6.50 34.86
CA LEU A 480 1.06 -7.71 35.70
C LEU A 480 -0.12 -8.68 35.50
N ASN A 481 -1.25 -8.29 34.90
CA ASN A 481 -2.42 -9.20 34.80
C ASN A 481 -3.29 -9.11 33.53
N VAL A 482 -2.92 -8.30 32.52
CA VAL A 482 -3.66 -8.25 31.25
C VAL A 482 -2.83 -8.92 30.17
N ASN A 483 -3.30 -10.07 29.69
CA ASN A 483 -2.61 -10.86 28.68
C ASN A 483 -3.36 -10.70 27.34
N PRO A 484 -2.70 -10.28 26.25
CA PRO A 484 -1.26 -10.08 26.07
C PRO A 484 -0.77 -8.65 26.38
N THR A 485 0.38 -8.49 27.05
CA THR A 485 1.04 -7.18 27.26
C THR A 485 2.14 -6.95 26.22
N LEU A 486 2.14 -5.78 25.58
CA LEU A 486 3.17 -5.32 24.64
C LEU A 486 4.13 -4.35 25.31
N THR A 487 5.42 -4.54 25.06
CA THR A 487 6.51 -3.65 25.51
C THR A 487 7.56 -3.55 24.40
N ILE A 488 8.41 -2.54 24.44
CA ILE A 488 9.50 -2.38 23.46
C ILE A 488 10.87 -2.55 24.13
N SER A 489 11.74 -3.37 23.53
CA SER A 489 13.13 -3.54 23.97
C SER A 489 14.07 -2.93 22.95
N ILE A 490 15.08 -2.22 23.45
CA ILE A 490 16.03 -1.48 22.63
C ILE A 490 17.47 -1.83 23.04
N GLY A 491 18.22 -2.46 22.16
CA GLY A 491 19.65 -2.72 22.32
C GLY A 491 20.50 -1.67 21.60
N VAL A 492 21.44 -1.04 22.30
CA VAL A 492 22.28 0.04 21.73
C VAL A 492 23.76 -0.33 21.76
N THR A 493 24.40 -0.24 20.60
CA THR A 493 25.84 -0.42 20.41
C THR A 493 26.45 0.82 19.78
N ILE A 494 27.58 1.30 20.31
CA ILE A 494 28.30 2.46 19.79
C ILE A 494 29.54 1.97 19.04
N ASN A 495 29.73 2.49 17.83
CA ASN A 495 30.98 2.38 17.08
C ASN A 495 31.74 3.70 17.16
N ASN A 496 32.90 3.70 17.82
CA ASN A 496 33.77 4.85 18.03
C ASN A 496 35.25 4.40 18.14
N GLU A 497 36.16 5.30 18.53
CA GLU A 497 37.59 4.98 18.68
C GLU A 497 37.88 3.91 19.74
N LYS A 498 37.05 3.81 20.79
CA LYS A 498 37.23 2.85 21.89
C LYS A 498 36.67 1.46 21.55
N GLN A 499 35.64 1.41 20.72
CA GLN A 499 34.97 0.19 20.28
C GLN A 499 34.65 0.31 18.79
N SER A 500 35.45 -0.34 17.95
CA SER A 500 35.33 -0.26 16.49
C SER A 500 35.06 -1.63 15.88
N PHE A 501 34.13 -1.66 14.93
CA PHE A 501 33.75 -2.85 14.18
C PHE A 501 34.19 -2.71 12.72
N LYS A 502 34.51 -3.84 12.07
CA LYS A 502 34.93 -3.86 10.65
C LYS A 502 33.91 -4.48 9.72
N ARG A 503 33.02 -5.33 10.25
CA ARG A 503 32.00 -6.01 9.46
C ARG A 503 30.62 -5.74 10.05
N PRO A 504 29.57 -5.64 9.22
CA PRO A 504 28.19 -5.47 9.70
C PRO A 504 27.76 -6.55 10.68
N LEU A 505 28.19 -7.81 10.48
CA LEU A 505 27.86 -8.91 11.38
C LEU A 505 28.36 -8.65 12.81
N ASP A 506 29.58 -8.16 12.97
CA ASP A 506 30.21 -7.98 14.28
C ASP A 506 29.48 -6.93 15.14
N ILE A 507 28.98 -5.85 14.51
CA ILE A 507 28.23 -4.82 15.22
C ILE A 507 26.78 -5.26 15.51
N PHE A 508 26.18 -6.08 14.64
CA PHE A 508 24.87 -6.67 14.91
C PHE A 508 24.90 -7.70 16.04
N ASP A 509 25.95 -8.51 16.13
CA ASP A 509 26.13 -9.47 17.21
C ASP A 509 26.23 -8.71 18.55
N ALA A 510 27.03 -7.64 18.60
CA ALA A 510 27.13 -6.78 19.79
C ALA A 510 25.79 -6.10 20.14
N ALA A 511 25.01 -5.67 19.15
CA ALA A 511 23.68 -5.08 19.38
C ALA A 511 22.66 -6.13 19.85
N SER A 512 22.79 -7.38 19.40
CA SER A 512 21.96 -8.50 19.84
C SER A 512 22.22 -8.86 21.30
N GLU A 513 23.47 -8.83 21.77
CA GLU A 513 23.78 -8.97 23.20
C GLU A 513 23.10 -7.87 24.04
N MET A 514 23.13 -6.62 23.57
CA MET A 514 22.46 -5.51 24.27
C MET A 514 20.94 -5.67 24.26
N MET A 515 20.39 -6.22 23.16
CA MET A 515 18.98 -6.53 23.05
C MET A 515 18.55 -7.60 24.07
N GLU A 516 19.34 -8.66 24.27
CA GLU A 516 19.04 -9.67 25.29
C GLU A 516 18.96 -9.06 26.70
N HIS A 517 19.87 -8.15 27.04
CA HIS A 517 19.80 -7.39 28.29
C HIS A 517 18.55 -6.50 28.36
N ALA A 518 18.21 -5.80 27.27
CA ALA A 518 17.00 -4.97 27.22
C ALA A 518 15.71 -5.78 27.38
N LYS A 519 15.66 -7.02 26.86
CA LYS A 519 14.53 -7.95 27.00
C LYS A 519 14.37 -8.50 28.42
N SER A 520 15.43 -8.44 29.24
CA SER A 520 15.38 -8.84 30.66
C SER A 520 14.77 -7.77 31.58
N LEU A 521 14.63 -6.53 31.11
CA LEU A 521 14.02 -5.44 31.87
C LEU A 521 12.51 -5.70 32.03
N HIS A 522 11.96 -5.27 33.17
CA HIS A 522 10.52 -5.32 33.38
C HIS A 522 9.86 -4.14 32.68
N GLY A 523 9.09 -4.39 31.62
CA GLY A 523 8.44 -3.35 30.83
C GLY A 523 9.24 -2.91 29.60
N SER A 524 8.82 -1.80 28.99
CA SER A 524 9.56 -1.18 27.90
C SER A 524 10.87 -0.57 28.40
N GLY A 525 11.96 -0.75 27.66
CA GLY A 525 13.28 -0.29 28.12
C GLY A 525 14.38 -0.38 27.07
N TYR A 526 15.49 0.28 27.36
CA TYR A 526 16.69 0.24 26.54
C TYR A 526 17.92 -0.14 27.37
N TYR A 527 18.87 -0.80 26.74
CA TYR A 527 20.15 -1.12 27.33
C TYR A 527 21.29 -0.70 26.39
N LYS A 528 22.31 -0.08 26.98
CA LYS A 528 23.51 0.39 26.30
C LYS A 528 24.73 -0.02 27.12
N LYS A 529 25.73 -0.64 26.50
CA LYS A 529 26.97 -0.98 27.19
C LYS A 529 27.69 0.30 27.64
N ALA A 530 28.16 0.35 28.89
CA ALA A 530 28.99 1.45 29.37
C ALA A 530 30.34 1.45 28.63
N GLU A 531 30.83 2.63 28.23
CA GLU A 531 32.14 2.75 27.60
C GLU A 531 33.25 2.35 28.60
N GLY A 532 33.77 1.12 28.49
CA GLY A 532 34.95 0.67 29.25
C GLY A 532 34.74 -0.46 30.26
N GLY A 533 33.79 -1.38 30.03
CA GLY A 533 33.61 -2.62 30.82
C GLY A 533 33.98 -3.89 30.06
#